data_AF-A0A838NQ10-F1
#
_entry.id   AF-A0A838NQ10-F1
#
_cell.length_a   1.000
_cell.length_b   1.000
_cell.length_c   1.000
_cell.angle_alpha   90.00
_cell.angle_beta   90.00
_cell.angle_gamma   90.00
#
_symmetry.space_group_name_H-M   'P 1'
#
loop_
_entity.id
_entity.type
_entity.pdbx_description
1 polymer ?
#
loop_
_entity_poly.entity_id
_entity_poly.type
_entity_poly.pdbx_seq_one_letter_code
_entity_poly.pdbx_strand_id
1 'polypeptide(L)'
;DQTSLALVTRADWTFTPALSLQVFAQPFVASGGYEDFKELSAGRTFDFDVYGRDRGTIALANGVYTIDPDADAATGNTFSVGDPDFNFRSLRGNAVLRWEYRPGSTLFFVWQQQRSGAEPLDNFRFGRDYGALFRQKPENVFTIKATYWLAR
;
A
#
# COMPACT_ATOMS: atom_id res chain seq x y z
N ASP A 1 -3.42 -15.36 6.32
CA ASP A 1 -1.98 -15.04 6.50
C ASP A 1 -1.71 -13.59 6.08
N GLN A 2 -0.71 -12.93 6.65
CA GLN A 2 -0.37 -11.54 6.34
C GLN A 2 1.14 -11.37 6.11
N THR A 3 1.50 -10.75 4.99
CA THR A 3 2.89 -10.37 4.66
C THR A 3 2.99 -8.85 4.52
N SER A 4 4.05 -8.26 5.08
CA SER A 4 4.33 -6.82 4.93
C SER A 4 5.81 -6.55 4.73
N LEU A 5 6.11 -5.49 3.98
CA LEU A 5 7.45 -5.00 3.71
C LEU A 5 7.47 -3.48 3.82
N ALA A 6 8.41 -2.97 4.61
CA ALA A 6 8.68 -1.56 4.76
C ALA A 6 10.18 -1.30 4.57
N LEU A 7 10.53 -0.27 3.83
CA LEU A 7 11.91 0.19 3.68
C LEU A 7 11.93 1.71 3.89
N VAL A 8 12.90 2.18 4.65
CA VAL A 8 13.16 3.62 4.83
C VAL A 8 14.54 3.90 4.26
N THR A 9 14.59 4.80 3.28
CA THR A 9 15.81 5.21 2.59
C THR A 9 16.03 6.69 2.81
N ARG A 10 17.22 7.03 3.31
CA ARG A 10 17.72 8.41 3.35
C ARG A 10 19.11 8.43 2.71
N ALA A 11 19.29 9.29 1.72
CA ALA A 11 20.55 9.46 1.01
C ALA A 11 20.88 10.94 0.89
N ASP A 12 22.11 11.29 1.26
CA ASP A 12 22.66 12.63 1.13
C ASP A 12 23.88 12.54 0.19
N TRP A 13 23.81 13.21 -0.96
CA TRP A 13 24.87 13.22 -1.97
C TRP A 13 25.39 14.64 -2.15
N THR A 14 26.69 14.85 -1.95
CA THR A 14 27.38 16.11 -2.28
C THR A 14 28.19 15.92 -3.56
N PHE A 15 27.70 16.43 -4.70
CA PHE A 15 28.36 16.27 -6.00
C PHE A 15 29.59 17.18 -6.10
N THR A 16 29.44 18.41 -5.61
CA THR A 16 30.50 19.40 -5.46
C THR A 16 30.23 20.20 -4.18
N PRO A 17 31.18 21.01 -3.67
CA PRO A 17 30.90 21.91 -2.54
C PRO A 17 29.70 22.85 -2.77
N ALA A 18 29.35 23.10 -4.04
CA ALA A 18 28.26 23.96 -4.46
C ALA A 18 26.99 23.21 -4.89
N LEU A 19 26.99 21.87 -4.98
CA LEU A 19 25.85 21.10 -5.47
C LEU A 19 25.61 19.85 -4.60
N SER A 20 24.44 19.78 -3.99
CA SER A 20 24.04 18.68 -3.11
C SER A 20 22.60 18.25 -3.36
N LEU A 21 22.32 16.97 -3.17
CA LEU A 21 21.00 16.35 -3.26
C LEU A 21 20.73 15.55 -1.99
N GLN A 22 19.57 15.79 -1.38
CA GLN A 22 19.04 14.97 -0.30
C GLN A 22 17.81 14.24 -0.79
N VAL A 23 17.72 12.94 -0.55
CA VAL A 23 16.59 12.10 -0.93
C VAL A 23 16.11 11.33 0.29
N PHE A 24 14.80 11.37 0.50
CA PHE A 24 14.07 10.51 1.42
C PHE A 24 13.03 9.72 0.65
N ALA A 25 12.96 8.41 0.89
CA ALA A 25 11.95 7.55 0.31
C ALA A 25 11.51 6.48 1.31
N GLN A 26 10.20 6.25 1.38
CA GLN A 26 9.60 5.22 2.22
C GLN A 26 8.55 4.45 1.41
N PRO A 27 8.94 3.38 0.69
CA PRO A 27 7.99 2.42 0.16
C PRO A 27 7.43 1.52 1.28
N PHE A 28 6.15 1.18 1.16
CA PHE A 28 5.44 0.27 2.04
C PHE A 28 4.46 -0.58 1.23
N VAL A 29 4.47 -1.89 1.47
CA VAL A 29 3.55 -2.84 0.85
C VAL A 29 3.06 -3.83 1.91
N ALA A 30 1.77 -4.11 1.94
CA ALA A 30 1.16 -5.11 2.81
C ALA A 30 0.09 -5.88 2.04
N SER A 31 0.05 -7.20 2.23
CA SER A 31 -0.98 -8.07 1.66
C SER A 31 -1.46 -9.07 2.70
N GLY A 32 -2.76 -9.31 2.74
CA GLY A 32 -3.36 -10.32 3.60
C GLY A 32 -4.37 -11.14 2.82
N GLY A 33 -4.29 -12.46 2.99
CA GLY A 33 -5.28 -13.41 2.51
C GLY A 33 -6.01 -14.04 3.70
N TYR A 34 -7.33 -14.07 3.64
CA TYR A 34 -8.19 -14.69 4.64
C TYR A 34 -8.73 -16.00 4.07
N GLU A 35 -8.52 -17.05 4.84
CA GLU A 35 -8.97 -18.39 4.53
C GLU A 35 -9.72 -18.94 5.74
N ASP A 36 -10.43 -20.05 5.58
CA ASP A 36 -11.08 -20.77 6.67
C ASP A 36 -12.08 -19.92 7.48
N PHE A 37 -13.04 -19.30 6.77
CA PHE A 37 -14.19 -18.67 7.40
C PHE A 37 -14.92 -19.68 8.28
N LYS A 38 -15.20 -19.32 9.53
CA LYS A 38 -15.68 -20.26 10.55
C LYS A 38 -16.59 -19.59 11.56
N GLU A 39 -17.43 -20.41 12.17
CA GLU A 39 -18.30 -20.01 13.30
C GLU A 39 -18.00 -20.83 14.55
N LEU A 40 -18.45 -20.35 15.70
CA LEU A 40 -18.33 -21.08 16.96
C LEU A 40 -19.27 -22.29 16.94
N SER A 41 -18.73 -23.48 17.19
CA SER A 41 -19.52 -24.71 17.28
C SER A 41 -20.50 -24.66 18.47
N ALA A 42 -20.10 -24.02 19.57
CA ALA A 42 -20.95 -23.78 20.74
C ALA A 42 -20.62 -22.47 21.46
N GLY A 43 -21.64 -21.85 22.06
CA GLY A 43 -21.47 -20.61 22.83
C GLY A 43 -20.48 -20.81 23.99
N ARG A 44 -19.59 -19.82 24.18
CA ARG A 44 -18.57 -19.80 25.24
C ARG A 44 -17.49 -20.89 25.13
N THR A 45 -17.36 -21.52 23.96
CA THR A 45 -16.25 -22.44 23.65
C THR A 45 -15.24 -21.76 22.72
N PHE A 46 -14.09 -22.39 22.51
CA PHE A 46 -13.11 -22.01 21.48
C PHE A 46 -13.04 -23.06 20.37
N ASP A 47 -14.16 -23.76 20.16
CA ASP A 47 -14.33 -24.75 19.12
C ASP A 47 -14.99 -24.07 17.92
N PHE A 48 -14.50 -24.38 16.72
CA PHE A 48 -14.92 -23.72 15.49
C PHE A 48 -15.25 -24.72 14.40
N ASP A 49 -16.35 -24.47 13.70
CA ASP A 49 -16.74 -25.19 12.49
C ASP A 49 -16.33 -24.34 11.28
N VAL A 50 -15.47 -24.87 10.41
CA VAL A 50 -15.06 -24.15 9.19
C VAL A 50 -16.07 -24.36 8.08
N TYR A 51 -16.50 -23.26 7.46
CA TYR A 51 -17.47 -23.29 6.37
C TYR A 51 -16.92 -24.03 5.15
N GLY A 52 -17.71 -24.94 4.57
CA GLY A 52 -17.32 -25.76 3.42
C GLY A 52 -16.42 -26.96 3.74
N ARG A 53 -16.00 -27.13 5.01
CA ARG A 53 -15.25 -28.30 5.49
C ARG A 53 -16.01 -29.03 6.60
N ASP A 54 -16.34 -28.32 7.67
CA ASP A 54 -16.99 -28.89 8.86
C ASP A 54 -18.49 -28.58 8.88
N ARG A 55 -18.89 -27.46 8.24
CA ARG A 55 -20.28 -27.00 8.25
C ARG A 55 -20.63 -26.19 7.01
N GLY A 56 -21.88 -26.30 6.55
CA GLY A 56 -22.40 -25.43 5.50
C GLY A 56 -21.61 -25.45 4.18
N THR A 57 -21.86 -24.43 3.36
CA THR A 57 -21.12 -24.14 2.13
C THR A 57 -20.67 -22.69 2.09
N ILE A 58 -19.60 -22.43 1.34
CA ILE A 58 -19.09 -21.10 1.08
C ILE A 58 -18.77 -20.96 -0.41
N ALA A 59 -19.23 -19.88 -1.03
CA ALA A 59 -18.99 -19.58 -2.43
C ALA A 59 -18.55 -18.13 -2.59
N LEU A 60 -17.48 -17.91 -3.36
CA LEU A 60 -17.02 -16.57 -3.71
C LEU A 60 -17.55 -16.18 -5.09
N ALA A 61 -18.30 -15.09 -5.17
CA ALA A 61 -18.75 -14.52 -6.43
C ALA A 61 -18.62 -12.99 -6.40
N ASN A 62 -17.98 -12.41 -7.40
CA ASN A 62 -17.82 -10.95 -7.55
C ASN A 62 -17.25 -10.23 -6.31
N GLY A 63 -16.29 -10.85 -5.59
CA GLY A 63 -15.66 -10.26 -4.40
C GLY A 63 -16.54 -10.31 -3.14
N VAL A 64 -17.55 -11.17 -3.12
CA VAL A 64 -18.41 -11.41 -1.97
C VAL A 64 -18.49 -12.91 -1.72
N TYR A 65 -18.21 -13.31 -0.48
CA TYR A 65 -18.45 -14.65 0.02
C TYR A 65 -19.90 -14.79 0.44
N THR A 66 -20.63 -15.71 -0.19
CA THR A 66 -21.95 -16.15 0.25
C THR A 66 -21.77 -17.43 1.05
N ILE A 67 -22.22 -17.40 2.31
CA ILE A 67 -22.10 -18.49 3.25
C ILE A 67 -23.50 -19.02 3.56
N ASP A 68 -23.65 -20.33 3.44
CA ASP A 68 -24.87 -21.08 3.77
C ASP A 68 -24.53 -22.06 4.89
N PRO A 69 -24.87 -21.78 6.16
CA PRO A 69 -24.47 -22.61 7.30
C PRO A 69 -25.18 -23.97 7.38
N ASP A 70 -26.40 -24.08 6.87
CA ASP A 70 -27.22 -25.29 6.94
C ASP A 70 -27.11 -26.15 5.67
N ALA A 71 -26.51 -25.61 4.61
CA ALA A 71 -26.37 -26.24 3.30
C ALA A 71 -27.73 -26.66 2.72
N ASP A 72 -28.80 -25.99 3.16
CA ASP A 72 -30.16 -26.21 2.70
C ASP A 72 -30.70 -24.95 2.02
N ALA A 73 -30.68 -25.00 0.69
CA ALA A 73 -31.21 -23.95 -0.16
C ALA A 73 -32.70 -23.63 0.09
N ALA A 74 -33.45 -24.48 0.82
CA ALA A 74 -34.85 -24.26 1.15
C ALA A 74 -35.08 -23.33 2.35
N THR A 75 -34.13 -23.23 3.28
CA THR A 75 -34.27 -22.42 4.52
C THR A 75 -33.93 -20.94 4.30
N GLY A 76 -33.07 -20.65 3.31
CA GLY A 76 -32.72 -19.29 2.92
C GLY A 76 -31.84 -18.53 3.92
N ASN A 77 -31.22 -19.20 4.90
CA ASN A 77 -30.40 -18.59 5.94
C ASN A 77 -28.97 -18.24 5.47
N THR A 78 -28.83 -17.78 4.23
CA THR A 78 -27.53 -17.36 3.69
C THR A 78 -27.18 -15.94 4.13
N PHE A 79 -25.90 -15.69 4.38
CA PHE A 79 -25.40 -14.34 4.61
C PHE A 79 -24.18 -14.08 3.73
N SER A 80 -23.86 -12.79 3.55
CA SER A 80 -22.79 -12.37 2.66
C SER A 80 -21.73 -11.58 3.42
N VAL A 81 -20.47 -11.89 3.16
CA VAL A 81 -19.30 -11.19 3.68
C VAL A 81 -18.48 -10.71 2.49
N GLY A 82 -18.13 -9.43 2.45
CA GLY A 82 -17.22 -8.92 1.42
C GLY A 82 -15.85 -9.59 1.54
N ASP A 83 -15.18 -9.83 0.42
CA ASP A 83 -13.83 -10.41 0.42
C ASP A 83 -12.89 -9.52 1.25
N PRO A 84 -12.39 -10.02 2.40
CA PRO A 84 -11.54 -9.23 3.28
C PRO A 84 -10.08 -9.22 2.82
N ASP A 85 -9.74 -9.95 1.75
CA ASP A 85 -8.42 -9.94 1.16
C ASP A 85 -8.02 -8.52 0.76
N PHE A 86 -6.80 -8.15 1.11
CA PHE A 86 -6.31 -6.79 0.88
C PHE A 86 -4.90 -6.77 0.33
N ASN A 87 -4.63 -5.73 -0.45
CA ASN A 87 -3.32 -5.41 -0.98
C ASN A 87 -3.13 -3.90 -0.92
N PHE A 88 -2.34 -3.47 0.05
CA PHE A 88 -2.06 -2.08 0.32
C PHE A 88 -0.65 -1.72 -0.08
N ARG A 89 -0.51 -0.58 -0.75
CA ARG A 89 0.74 -0.11 -1.34
C ARG A 89 0.85 1.39 -1.15
N SER A 90 1.99 1.88 -0.66
CA SER A 90 2.26 3.31 -0.58
C SER A 90 3.73 3.64 -0.80
N LEU A 91 4.00 4.83 -1.32
CA LEU A 91 5.34 5.38 -1.44
C LEU A 91 5.28 6.87 -1.10
N ARG A 92 6.07 7.25 -0.09
CA ARG A 92 6.33 8.65 0.24
C ARG A 92 7.75 9.01 -0.15
N GLY A 93 7.94 10.10 -0.87
CA GLY A 93 9.24 10.56 -1.36
C GLY A 93 9.41 12.07 -1.20
N ASN A 94 10.64 12.49 -0.87
CA ASN A 94 11.06 13.88 -0.87
C ASN A 94 12.49 13.98 -1.42
N ALA A 95 12.72 14.89 -2.35
CA ALA A 95 14.04 15.21 -2.89
C ALA A 95 14.28 16.72 -2.81
N VAL A 96 15.45 17.10 -2.29
CA VAL A 96 15.89 18.51 -2.19
C VAL A 96 17.24 18.64 -2.87
N LEU A 97 17.28 19.33 -4.01
CA LEU A 97 18.51 19.74 -4.67
C LEU A 97 18.85 21.16 -4.22
N ARG A 98 20.07 21.37 -3.73
CA ARG A 98 20.65 22.69 -3.45
C ARG A 98 21.83 22.93 -4.38
N TRP A 99 21.77 24.04 -5.12
CA TRP A 99 22.83 24.47 -6.02
C TRP A 99 23.23 25.92 -5.77
N GLU A 100 24.48 26.15 -5.41
CA GLU A 100 25.12 27.47 -5.38
C GLU A 100 25.76 27.75 -6.75
N TYR A 101 25.07 28.48 -7.62
CA TYR A 101 25.52 28.72 -8.99
C TYR A 101 26.51 29.89 -9.09
N ARG A 102 26.52 30.78 -8.08
CA ARG A 102 27.49 31.86 -7.87
C ARG A 102 27.68 32.07 -6.37
N PRO A 103 28.84 32.56 -5.92
CA PRO A 103 29.06 32.90 -4.51
C PRO A 103 27.91 33.76 -3.97
N GLY A 104 27.23 33.27 -2.93
CA GLY A 104 26.10 33.96 -2.30
C GLY A 104 24.75 33.86 -3.02
N SER A 105 24.67 33.14 -4.15
CA SER A 105 23.44 32.92 -4.91
C SER A 105 23.11 31.43 -5.01
N THR A 106 21.96 31.04 -4.47
CA THR A 106 21.56 29.63 -4.35
C THR A 106 20.20 29.36 -5.00
N LEU A 107 20.07 28.20 -5.62
CA LEU A 107 18.82 27.64 -6.13
C LEU A 107 18.49 26.37 -5.35
N PHE A 108 17.26 26.26 -4.88
CA PHE A 108 16.70 25.04 -4.32
C PHE A 108 15.61 24.52 -5.24
N PHE A 109 15.66 23.24 -5.56
CA PHE A 109 14.58 22.51 -6.18
C PHE A 109 14.10 21.43 -5.22
N VAL A 110 12.85 21.54 -4.78
CA VAL A 110 12.22 20.60 -3.86
C VAL A 110 11.12 19.87 -4.62
N TRP A 111 11.17 18.55 -4.56
CA TRP A 111 10.16 17.67 -5.12
C TRP A 111 9.64 16.75 -4.01
N GLN A 112 8.34 16.81 -3.75
CA GLN A 112 7.65 15.90 -2.86
C GLN A 112 6.66 15.07 -3.66
N GLN A 113 6.60 13.78 -3.33
CA GLN A 113 5.66 12.86 -3.94
C GLN A 113 5.03 11.96 -2.89
N GLN A 114 3.72 11.77 -2.99
CA GLN A 114 3.01 10.72 -2.28
C GLN A 114 2.16 9.91 -3.26
N ARG A 115 2.12 8.59 -3.08
CA ARG A 115 1.17 7.71 -3.73
C ARG A 115 0.71 6.63 -2.75
N SER A 116 -0.56 6.29 -2.78
CA SER A 116 -1.14 5.27 -1.91
C SER A 116 -2.33 4.61 -2.59
N GLY A 117 -2.45 3.30 -2.43
CA GLY A 117 -3.47 2.48 -3.05
C GLY A 117 -3.87 1.30 -2.21
N ALA A 118 -5.18 1.09 -2.14
CA ALA A 118 -5.78 -0.16 -1.74
C ALA A 118 -6.60 -0.63 -2.95
N GLU A 119 -6.13 -1.69 -3.62
CA GLU A 119 -6.91 -2.33 -4.68
C GLU A 119 -7.37 -3.69 -4.13
N PRO A 120 -8.69 -3.92 -4.01
CA PRO A 120 -9.20 -5.27 -3.82
C PRO A 120 -9.14 -5.98 -5.17
N LEU A 121 -8.29 -6.99 -5.32
CA LEU A 121 -8.58 -8.29 -5.96
C LEU A 121 -7.34 -9.07 -6.46
N ASP A 122 -7.45 -10.37 -6.25
CA ASP A 122 -6.88 -11.55 -6.92
C ASP A 122 -5.35 -11.69 -7.00
N ASN A 123 -4.82 -12.54 -6.13
CA ASN A 123 -3.53 -13.23 -6.21
C ASN A 123 -2.29 -12.35 -6.44
N PHE A 124 -1.67 -11.94 -5.33
CA PHE A 124 -0.38 -11.26 -5.28
C PHE A 124 0.72 -12.06 -6.01
N ARG A 125 1.25 -11.55 -7.13
CA ARG A 125 2.43 -12.11 -7.81
C ARG A 125 3.55 -11.08 -7.88
N PHE A 126 4.55 -11.27 -7.02
CA PHE A 126 5.71 -10.39 -6.80
C PHE A 126 6.35 -9.82 -8.09
N GLY A 127 6.45 -10.60 -9.17
CA GLY A 127 7.17 -10.19 -10.39
C GLY A 127 6.42 -9.23 -11.33
N ARG A 128 5.08 -9.19 -11.28
CA ARG A 128 4.25 -8.41 -12.23
C ARG A 128 3.73 -7.11 -11.61
N ASP A 129 3.70 -7.05 -10.29
CA ASP A 129 3.09 -5.98 -9.51
C ASP A 129 3.97 -4.77 -9.23
N TYR A 130 5.29 -4.90 -9.37
CA TYR A 130 6.18 -3.73 -9.32
C TYR A 130 5.82 -2.68 -10.38
N GLY A 131 5.29 -3.08 -11.55
CA GLY A 131 4.77 -2.17 -12.57
C GLY A 131 3.38 -1.60 -12.29
N ALA A 132 2.61 -2.20 -11.39
CA ALA A 132 1.30 -1.68 -10.95
C ALA A 132 1.44 -0.58 -9.88
N LEU A 133 2.49 -0.63 -9.05
CA LEU A 133 2.88 0.45 -8.12
C LEU A 133 3.17 1.80 -8.79
N PHE A 134 3.54 1.80 -10.08
CA PHE A 134 3.78 3.01 -10.88
C PHE A 134 2.58 3.45 -11.72
N ARG A 135 1.47 2.70 -11.72
CA ARG A 135 0.24 3.06 -12.43
C ARG A 135 -0.74 3.87 -11.59
N GLN A 136 -0.64 3.81 -10.26
CA GLN A 136 -1.42 4.68 -9.40
C GLN A 136 -0.95 6.13 -9.51
N LYS A 137 -1.90 7.03 -9.71
CA LYS A 137 -1.67 8.45 -9.94
C LYS A 137 -0.96 9.06 -8.72
N PRO A 138 0.30 9.52 -8.85
CA PRO A 138 1.00 10.15 -7.75
C PRO A 138 0.53 11.59 -7.55
N GLU A 139 0.43 12.02 -6.29
CA GLU A 139 0.37 13.43 -5.93
C GLU A 139 1.79 13.97 -5.89
N ASN A 140 2.05 15.03 -6.65
CA ASN A 140 3.37 15.66 -6.76
C ASN A 140 3.29 17.14 -6.40
N VAL A 141 4.23 17.60 -5.58
CA VAL A 141 4.43 19.02 -5.27
C VAL A 141 5.85 19.39 -5.65
N PHE A 142 5.98 20.45 -6.44
CA PHE A 142 7.27 21.01 -6.85
C PHE A 142 7.41 22.43 -6.30
N THR A 143 8.57 22.75 -5.76
CA THR A 143 8.88 24.10 -5.26
C THR A 143 10.28 24.49 -5.69
N ILE A 144 10.40 25.72 -6.18
CA ILE A 144 11.67 26.32 -6.56
C ILE A 144 11.88 27.56 -5.69
N LYS A 145 13.05 27.68 -5.07
CA LYS A 145 13.46 28.86 -4.32
C LYS A 145 14.80 29.34 -4.85
N ALA A 146 14.87 30.59 -5.29
CA ALA A 146 16.10 31.21 -5.76
C ALA A 146 16.49 32.36 -4.85
N THR A 147 17.79 32.49 -4.59
CA THR A 147 18.41 33.67 -4.00
C THR A 147 19.45 34.21 -4.97
N TYR A 148 19.55 35.53 -5.05
CA TYR A 148 20.50 36.21 -5.91
C TYR A 148 21.20 37.32 -5.13
N TRP A 149 22.52 37.28 -5.12
CA TRP A 149 23.34 38.31 -4.54
C TRP A 149 23.68 39.37 -5.59
N LEU A 150 23.24 40.61 -5.36
CA LEU A 150 23.59 41.77 -6.18
C LEU A 150 24.86 42.40 -5.60
N ALA A 151 26.02 41.98 -6.12
CA ALA A 151 27.25 42.72 -5.85
C ALA A 151 27.18 44.09 -6.55
N ARG A 152 27.52 45.15 -5.82
CA ARG A 152 27.63 46.52 -6.33
C ARG A 152 29.08 46.88 -6.57
#